data_AF-A0A158C9Z3-F1
#
_entry.id   AF-A0A158C9Z3-F1
#
_cell.length_a   1.000
_cell.length_b   1.000
_cell.length_c   1.000
_cell.angle_alpha   90.00
_cell.angle_beta   90.00
_cell.angle_gamma   90.00
#
_symmetry.space_group_name_H-M   'P 1'
#
loop_
_entity.id
_entity.type
_entity.pdbx_description
1 polymer ?
#
loop_
_entity_poly.entity_id
_entity_poly.type
_entity_poly.pdbx_seq_one_letter_code
_entity_poly.pdbx_strand_id
1 'polypeptide(L)' 'MTRPLLPSGRLRGLPFTVPDDWTPEQALAVFELLEDLLVVVTDFYGAQLNDLLHEQRSSEAHARTHERDPPF' A
#
# COMPACT_ATOMS: atom_id res chain seq x y z
N MET A 1 -8.31 -1.24 21.05
CA MET A 1 -7.55 -2.38 20.48
C MET A 1 -6.94 -1.92 19.17
N THR A 2 -5.61 -1.87 19.10
CA THR A 2 -4.86 -1.33 17.96
C THR A 2 -4.76 -2.40 16.88
N ARG A 3 -5.35 -2.15 15.71
CA ARG A 3 -5.31 -3.11 14.59
C ARG A 3 -3.86 -3.25 14.12
N PRO A 4 -3.31 -4.45 13.93
CA PRO A 4 -1.95 -4.61 13.43
C PRO A 4 -1.83 -3.90 12.08
N LEU A 5 -0.83 -3.03 11.97
CA LEU A 5 -0.47 -2.44 10.69
C LEU A 5 -0.01 -3.57 9.78
N LEU A 6 -0.60 -3.68 8.61
CA LEU A 6 -0.09 -4.59 7.59
C LEU A 6 1.35 -4.17 7.24
N PRO A 7 2.22 -5.09 6.80
CA PRO A 7 3.61 -4.78 6.46
C PRO A 7 3.75 -3.70 5.37
N SER A 8 2.67 -3.41 4.64
CA SER A 8 2.55 -2.30 3.69
C SER A 8 2.29 -0.92 4.33
N GLY A 9 2.21 -0.81 5.65
CA GLY A 9 1.94 0.46 6.38
C GLY A 9 0.52 1.00 6.19
N ARG A 10 -0.35 0.32 5.43
CA ARG A 10 -1.72 0.77 5.16
C ARG A 10 -2.67 0.33 6.27
N LEU A 11 -3.46 1.28 6.79
CA LEU A 11 -4.52 1.04 7.79
C LEU A 11 -5.69 0.18 7.26
N ARG A 12 -5.80 0.01 5.95
CA ARG A 12 -6.78 -0.84 5.27
C ARG A 12 -6.11 -1.48 4.05
N GLY A 13 -5.61 -2.70 4.20
CA GLY A 13 -5.26 -3.52 3.04
C GLY A 13 -6.51 -3.92 2.26
N LEU A 14 -6.32 -4.56 1.11
CA LEU A 14 -7.40 -5.30 0.47
C LEU A 14 -7.96 -6.31 1.50
N PRO A 15 -9.29 -6.39 1.71
CA PRO A 15 -9.90 -7.41 2.55
C PRO A 15 -9.84 -8.76 1.82
N PHE A 16 -8.63 -9.21 1.52
CA PHE A 16 -8.33 -10.46 0.86
C PHE A 16 -7.62 -11.34 1.87
N THR A 17 -8.33 -12.33 2.39
CA THR A 17 -7.75 -13.38 3.22
C THR A 17 -7.21 -14.43 2.29
N VAL A 18 -5.89 -14.62 2.30
CA VAL A 18 -5.24 -15.75 1.62
C VAL A 18 -5.56 -17.02 2.42
N PRO A 19 -6.24 -18.01 1.83
CA PRO A 19 -6.38 -19.34 2.43
C PRO A 19 -5.02 -19.96 2.76
N ASP A 20 -4.93 -20.69 3.88
CA ASP A 20 -3.72 -21.35 4.34
C ASP A 20 -3.50 -22.75 3.73
N ASP A 21 -4.45 -23.21 2.91
CA ASP A 21 -4.48 -24.52 2.26
C ASP A 21 -4.10 -24.50 0.77
N TRP A 22 -3.53 -23.40 0.27
CA TRP A 22 -3.10 -23.30 -1.12
C TRP A 22 -2.02 -24.30 -1.48
N THR A 23 -2.16 -24.90 -2.67
CA THR A 23 -1.03 -25.59 -3.30
C THR A 23 -0.02 -24.57 -3.84
N PRO A 24 1.25 -24.96 -4.03
CA PRO A 24 2.25 -24.08 -4.63
C PRO A 24 1.82 -23.49 -5.98
N GLU A 25 1.13 -24.27 -6.81
CA GLU A 25 0.66 -23.85 -8.14
C GLU A 25 -0.46 -22.81 -8.02
N GLN A 26 -1.35 -22.96 -7.04
CA GLN A 26 -2.40 -21.97 -6.78
C GLN A 26 -1.79 -20.65 -6.28
N ALA A 27 -0.81 -20.72 -5.39
CA ALA A 27 -0.09 -19.54 -4.92
C ALA A 27 0.63 -18.82 -6.08
N LEU A 28 1.26 -19.58 -6.98
CA LEU A 28 1.90 -19.04 -8.18
C LEU A 28 0.90 -18.34 -9.12
N ALA A 29 -0.23 -18.98 -9.41
CA ALA A 29 -1.26 -18.40 -10.29
C ALA A 29 -1.82 -17.07 -9.74
N VAL A 30 -2.01 -16.98 -8.41
CA VAL A 30 -2.43 -15.71 -7.80
C VAL A 30 -1.32 -14.67 -7.84
N PHE A 31 -0.07 -15.07 -7.65
CA PHE A 31 1.07 -14.16 -7.77
C PHE A 31 1.15 -13.56 -9.18
N GLU A 32 1.04 -14.38 -10.23
CA GLU A 32 1.01 -13.93 -11.63
C GLU A 32 -0.15 -12.97 -11.91
N LEU A 33 -1.34 -13.29 -11.40
CA LEU A 33 -2.51 -12.41 -11.51
C LEU A 33 -2.27 -11.03 -10.87
N LEU A 34 -1.61 -10.98 -9.72
CA LEU A 34 -1.29 -9.73 -9.03
C LEU A 34 -0.27 -8.90 -9.82
N GLU A 35 0.74 -9.55 -10.41
CA GLU A 35 1.72 -8.90 -11.28
C GLU A 35 1.04 -8.30 -12.52
N ASP A 36 0.18 -9.06 -13.21
CA ASP A 36 -0.57 -8.58 -14.37
C ASP A 36 -1.47 -7.39 -14.01
N LEU A 37 -2.18 -7.48 -12.87
CA LEU A 37 -3.01 -6.40 -12.39
C LEU A 37 -2.18 -5.15 -12.06
N LEU A 38 -1.00 -5.33 -11.46
CA LEU A 38 -0.10 -4.21 -11.15
C LEU A 38 0.38 -3.52 -12.43
N VAL A 39 0.73 -4.30 -13.47
CA VAL A 39 1.11 -3.76 -14.78
C VAL A 39 -0.02 -2.93 -15.36
N VAL A 40 -1.24 -3.46 -15.41
CA VAL A 40 -2.41 -2.76 -15.95
C VAL A 40 -2.67 -1.46 -15.18
N VAL A 41 -2.71 -1.52 -13.85
CA VAL A 41 -2.96 -0.33 -13.01
C VAL A 41 -1.88 0.73 -13.23
N THR A 42 -0.61 0.32 -13.33
CA THR A 42 0.50 1.25 -13.52
C THR A 42 0.51 1.87 -14.91
N ASP A 43 0.14 1.12 -15.94
CA ASP A 43 0.05 1.62 -17.32
C ASP A 43 -1.01 2.72 -17.45
N PHE A 44 -2.20 2.51 -16.87
CA PHE A 44 -3.31 3.47 -16.96
C PHE A 44 -3.21 4.63 -15.96
N TYR A 45 -2.74 4.37 -14.74
CA TYR A 45 -2.81 5.32 -13.62
C TYR A 45 -1.44 5.75 -13.08
N GLY A 46 -0.32 5.32 -13.67
CA GLY A 46 1.01 5.51 -13.11
C GLY A 46 1.36 6.96 -12.77
N ALA A 47 1.03 7.91 -13.64
CA ALA A 47 1.25 9.34 -13.38
C ALA A 47 0.43 9.83 -12.16
N GLN A 48 -0.87 9.51 -12.13
CA GLN A 48 -1.78 9.90 -11.05
C GLN A 48 -1.37 9.27 -9.72
N LEU A 49 -0.89 8.02 -9.75
CA LEU A 49 -0.37 7.33 -8.57
C LEU A 49 0.92 7.98 -8.05
N ASN A 50 1.83 8.37 -8.94
CA ASN A 50 3.06 9.07 -8.55
C ASN A 50 2.76 10.41 -7.89
N ASP A 51 1.84 11.19 -8.46
CA ASP A 51 1.43 12.48 -7.90
C ASP A 51 0.80 12.30 -6.51
N LEU A 52 -0.15 11.36 -6.37
CA LEU A 52 -0.79 11.04 -5.09
C LEU A 52 0.22 10.55 -4.03
N LEU A 53 1.19 9.72 -4.41
CA LEU A 53 2.23 9.24 -3.50
C LEU A 53 3.18 10.37 -3.09
N HIS A 54 3.47 11.30 -3.99
CA HIS A 54 4.28 12.48 -3.70
C HIS A 54 3.57 13.41 -2.71
N GLU A 55 2.29 13.68 -2.91
CA GLU A 55 1.46 14.48 -2.02
C GLU A 55 1.35 13.87 -0.61
N GLN A 56 1.10 12.56 -0.52
CA GLN A 56 1.02 11.86 0.77
C GLN A 56 2.34 11.95 1.55
N ARG A 57 3.48 11.70 0.91
CA ARG A 57 4.79 11.80 1.56
C ARG A 57 5.12 13.23 1.99
N SER A 58 4.74 14.22 1.19
CA SER A 58 4.92 15.64 1.52
C SER A 58 4.07 16.03 2.72
N SER A 59 2.81 15.58 2.76
CA SER A 59 1.89 15.79 3.88
C SER A 59 2.39 15.14 5.18
N GLU A 60 2.88 13.89 5.12
CA GLU A 60 3.47 13.20 6.28
C GLU A 60 4.75 13.88 6.78
N ALA A 61 5.59 14.38 5.87
CA ALA A 61 6.78 15.14 6.25
C ALA A 61 6.41 16.47 6.94
N HIS A 62 5.36 17.15 6.47
CA HIS A 62 4.88 18.39 7.09
C HIS A 62 4.25 18.14 8.46
N ALA A 63 3.47 17.06 8.62
CA ALA A 63 2.91 16.66 9.91
C ALA A 63 4.01 16.37 10.95
N ARG A 64 5.06 15.63 10.57
CA ARG A 64 6.19 15.34 11.46
C ARG A 64 7.02 16.56 11.84
N THR A 65 7.08 17.59 10.99
CA THR A 65 7.73 18.87 11.32
C THR A 65 6.90 19.65 12.34
N HIS A 66 5.57 19.66 12.21
CA HIS A 66 4.67 20.36 13.14
C HIS A 66 4.62 19.74 14.54
N GLU A 67 4.81 18.43 14.68
CA GLU A 67 4.96 17.76 16.00
C GLU A 67 6.30 18.04 16.67
N ARG A 68 7.35 18.35 15.89
CA ARG A 68 8.72 18.50 16.41
C ARG A 68 9.06 19.93 16.81
N ASP A 69 8.22 20.89 16.46
CA ASP A 69 8.35 22.29 16.85
C ASP A 69 7.32 22.57 17.97
N PRO A 70 7.71 22.50 19.26
CA PRO A 70 6.80 22.89 20.32
C PRO A 70 6.54 24.40 20.22
N PRO A 71 5.32 24.88 20.53
CA PRO A 71 5.11 26.30 20.68
C PRO A 71 5.98 26.76 21.85
N PHE A 72 6.74 27.84 21.62
CA PHE A 72 7.62 28.47 22.61
C PHE A 72 6.96 28.64 23.98
#